data_AF-A0A7Y0SBR4-F1
#
_entry.id   AF-A0A7Y0SBR4-F1
#
_cell.length_a   1.000
_cell.length_b   1.000
_cell.length_c   1.000
_cell.angle_alpha   90.00
_cell.angle_beta   90.00
_cell.angle_gamma   90.00
#
_symmetry.space_group_name_H-M   'P 1'
#
loop_
_entity.id
_entity.type
_entity.pdbx_description
1 polymer ?
#
loop_
_entity_poly.entity_id
_entity_poly.type
_entity_poly.pdbx_seq_one_letter_code
_entity_poly.pdbx_strand_id
1 'polypeptide(L)'
;TSAEIVPVSENFEQERTFDWVVQNPHGLHARPAAAIVGALAPFDCQLWLKKGERRVNAKSLNSISKLGVRSQETITLCALGSQSSEAIKAFEALASEHFGEKEAVEQGIVEPEESSDTLLDGMASSQIEGAVVGIRVNDGIATAPVVFFTHEIPAVPERDFQSEQDEIERVKRAIGVVVQHLQEQAKQPKGEIFSAHSMML
;
A
#
# COMPACT_ATOMS: atom_id res chain seq x y z
N THR A 1 14.22 21.38 56.48
CA THR A 1 14.24 21.32 55.01
C THR A 1 15.37 20.43 54.57
N SER A 2 15.11 19.13 54.42
CA SER A 2 16.03 18.19 53.78
C SER A 2 15.23 17.55 52.66
N ALA A 3 15.57 17.92 51.43
CA ALA A 3 15.06 17.26 50.23
C ALA A 3 15.93 16.02 50.01
N GLU A 4 15.32 14.85 50.11
CA GLU A 4 15.91 13.58 49.76
C GLU A 4 15.90 13.47 48.23
N ILE A 5 17.07 13.55 47.62
CA ILE A 5 17.26 13.42 46.18
C ILE A 5 17.15 11.94 45.84
N VAL A 6 16.04 11.55 45.22
CA VAL A 6 15.88 10.23 44.60
C VAL A 6 16.69 10.24 43.30
N PRO A 7 17.61 9.29 43.06
CA PRO A 7 18.39 9.26 41.83
C PRO A 7 17.49 8.92 40.64
N VAL A 8 17.51 9.80 39.64
CA VAL A 8 16.87 9.58 38.34
C VAL A 8 17.66 8.47 37.64
N SER A 9 16.99 7.34 37.39
CA SER A 9 17.56 6.23 36.63
C SER A 9 17.64 6.63 35.15
N GLU A 10 18.85 6.91 34.65
CA GLU A 10 19.11 7.16 33.24
C GLU A 10 19.06 5.86 32.43
N ASN A 11 17.87 5.48 31.94
CA ASN A 11 17.78 4.63 30.76
C ASN A 11 17.77 5.55 29.53
N PHE A 12 18.94 5.76 28.92
CA PHE A 12 19.03 6.42 27.62
C PHE A 12 18.44 5.48 26.56
N GLU A 13 17.15 5.64 26.24
CA GLU A 13 16.60 5.08 25.02
C GLU A 13 17.29 5.78 23.83
N GLN A 14 18.23 5.10 23.18
CA GLN A 14 18.94 5.66 22.03
C GLN A 14 18.00 5.69 20.82
N GLU A 15 17.70 6.89 20.33
CA GLU A 15 17.04 7.06 19.04
C GLU A 15 18.00 6.68 17.92
N ARG A 16 17.56 5.79 17.03
CA ARG A 16 18.30 5.37 15.84
C ARG A 16 17.52 5.75 14.60
N THR A 17 18.25 6.15 13.57
CA THR A 17 17.65 6.56 12.30
C THR A 17 18.32 5.86 11.12
N PHE A 18 17.55 5.63 10.07
CA PHE A 18 18.03 5.08 8.81
C PHE A 18 17.30 5.77 7.65
N ASP A 19 18.07 6.31 6.71
CA ASP A 19 17.56 6.96 5.51
C ASP A 19 17.56 5.98 4.33
N TRP A 20 16.45 5.94 3.61
CA TRP A 20 16.31 5.13 2.40
C TRP A 20 15.69 5.96 1.28
N VAL A 21 16.29 5.85 0.09
CA VAL A 21 15.75 6.44 -1.14
C VAL A 21 14.82 5.42 -1.78
N VAL A 22 13.56 5.80 -1.96
CA VAL A 22 12.55 4.91 -2.52
C VAL A 22 12.83 4.66 -4.00
N GLN A 23 13.15 3.42 -4.37
CA GLN A 23 13.39 3.05 -5.77
C GLN A 23 12.18 2.36 -6.42
N ASN A 24 11.17 2.01 -5.64
CA ASN A 24 9.96 1.35 -6.13
C ASN A 24 9.22 2.24 -7.15
N PRO A 25 8.80 1.68 -8.31
CA PRO A 25 8.15 2.43 -9.39
C PRO A 25 6.94 3.28 -8.96
N HIS A 26 6.08 2.69 -8.12
CA HIS A 26 4.85 3.33 -7.65
C HIS A 26 5.01 4.00 -6.27
N GLY A 27 6.25 4.14 -5.79
CA GLY A 27 6.53 4.65 -4.46
C GLY A 27 6.06 3.71 -3.35
N LEU A 28 5.67 4.25 -2.19
CA LEU A 28 5.29 3.46 -1.03
C LEU A 28 3.77 3.21 -0.96
N HIS A 29 3.27 2.33 -1.83
CA HIS A 29 1.87 1.90 -1.89
C HIS A 29 1.58 0.72 -0.94
N ALA A 30 0.36 0.17 -1.02
CA ALA A 30 -0.17 -0.83 -0.07
C ALA A 30 0.74 -2.04 0.16
N ARG A 31 1.40 -2.56 -0.89
CA ARG A 31 2.24 -3.76 -0.82
C ARG A 31 3.56 -3.53 -0.08
N PRO A 32 4.44 -2.59 -0.49
CA PRO A 32 5.67 -2.30 0.25
C PRO A 32 5.37 -1.72 1.64
N ALA A 33 4.28 -0.97 1.80
CA ALA A 33 3.84 -0.51 3.13
C ALA A 33 3.41 -1.67 4.04
N ALA A 34 2.74 -2.70 3.52
CA ALA A 34 2.39 -3.90 4.29
C ALA A 34 3.65 -4.71 4.66
N ALA A 35 4.64 -4.79 3.77
CA ALA A 35 5.92 -5.41 4.06
C ALA A 35 6.64 -4.71 5.23
N ILE A 36 6.67 -3.37 5.24
CA ILE A 36 7.22 -2.58 6.35
C ILE A 36 6.49 -2.90 7.66
N VAL A 37 5.16 -2.82 7.66
CA VAL A 37 4.36 -3.07 8.86
C VAL A 37 4.58 -4.49 9.37
N GLY A 38 4.58 -5.49 8.48
CA GLY A 38 4.79 -6.89 8.84
C GLY A 38 6.16 -7.14 9.48
N ALA A 39 7.23 -6.54 8.94
CA ALA A 39 8.56 -6.67 9.52
C ALA A 39 8.74 -5.89 10.83
N LEU A 40 8.08 -4.74 10.98
CA LEU A 40 8.25 -3.87 12.14
C LEU A 40 7.29 -4.17 13.30
N ALA A 41 6.16 -4.81 13.05
CA ALA A 41 5.15 -5.15 14.05
C ALA A 41 5.68 -5.97 15.25
N PRO A 42 6.59 -6.95 15.08
CA PRO A 42 7.06 -7.79 16.19
C PRO A 42 7.96 -7.06 17.20
N PHE A 43 8.53 -5.90 16.85
CA PHE A 43 9.49 -5.22 17.71
C PHE A 43 8.82 -4.34 18.75
N ASP A 44 9.20 -4.47 20.01
CA ASP A 44 8.75 -3.62 21.11
C ASP A 44 9.60 -2.35 21.21
N CYS A 45 9.41 -1.47 20.23
CA CYS A 45 9.98 -0.13 20.20
C CYS A 45 9.04 0.85 19.51
N GLN A 46 9.26 2.14 19.77
CA GLN A 46 8.53 3.21 19.08
C GLN A 46 9.16 3.44 17.71
N LEU A 47 8.35 3.36 16.66
CA LEU A 47 8.81 3.35 15.27
C LEU A 47 8.02 4.35 14.43
N TRP A 48 8.73 5.20 13.69
CA TRP A 48 8.11 6.21 12.85
C TRP A 48 8.82 6.34 11.51
N LEU A 49 8.04 6.62 10.46
CA LEU A 49 8.56 7.01 9.17
C LEU A 49 8.40 8.52 8.97
N LYS A 50 9.44 9.17 8.48
CA LYS A 50 9.49 10.60 8.20
C LYS A 50 9.73 10.85 6.72
N LYS A 51 9.00 11.81 6.15
CA LYS A 51 9.22 12.39 4.81
C LYS A 51 9.14 13.91 4.94
N GLY A 52 10.27 14.60 4.75
CA GLY A 52 10.36 16.04 5.04
C GLY A 52 9.92 16.31 6.48
N GLU A 53 8.95 17.20 6.70
CA GLU A 53 8.42 17.51 8.03
C GLU A 53 7.32 16.55 8.54
N ARG A 54 6.80 15.66 7.67
CA ARG A 54 5.70 14.76 8.03
C ARG A 54 6.25 13.49 8.67
N ARG A 55 5.70 13.11 9.83
CA ARG A 55 6.03 11.88 10.57
C ARG A 55 4.78 11.03 10.77
N VAL A 56 4.88 9.73 10.53
CA VAL A 56 3.77 8.76 10.67
C VAL A 56 4.21 7.52 11.42
N ASN A 57 3.27 6.81 12.05
CA ASN A 57 3.54 5.55 12.74
C ASN A 57 3.92 4.45 11.72
N ALA A 58 5.10 3.85 11.87
CA ALA A 58 5.62 2.83 10.95
C ALA A 58 4.98 1.44 11.13
N LYS A 59 4.12 1.26 12.15
CA LYS A 59 3.33 0.04 12.38
C LYS A 59 1.89 0.17 11.88
N SER A 60 1.53 1.29 11.26
CA SER A 60 0.17 1.53 10.76
C SER A 60 0.18 1.68 9.24
N LEU A 61 -0.33 0.65 8.56
CA LEU A 61 -0.41 0.63 7.10
C LEU A 61 -1.14 1.86 6.53
N ASN A 62 -2.25 2.25 7.15
CA ASN A 62 -3.02 3.43 6.77
C ASN A 62 -2.20 4.73 6.94
N SER A 63 -1.44 4.84 8.03
CA SER A 63 -0.59 6.01 8.28
C SER A 63 0.53 6.13 7.26
N ILE A 64 1.17 5.01 6.89
CA ILE A 64 2.21 4.95 5.86
C ILE A 64 1.64 5.31 4.49
N SER A 65 0.49 4.74 4.13
CA SER A 65 -0.18 5.02 2.84
C SER A 65 -0.50 6.52 2.69
N LYS A 66 -0.91 7.19 3.78
CA LYS A 66 -1.18 8.64 3.82
C LYS A 66 0.07 9.52 3.70
N LEU A 67 1.27 8.97 3.91
CA LEU A 67 2.52 9.71 3.75
C LEU A 67 2.75 10.09 2.27
N GLY A 68 2.23 9.29 1.34
CA GLY A 68 2.24 9.59 -0.10
C GLY A 68 3.65 9.73 -0.65
N VAL A 69 4.51 8.75 -0.37
CA VAL A 69 5.91 8.71 -0.81
C VAL A 69 5.97 8.21 -2.25
N ARG A 70 6.64 8.97 -3.12
CA ARG A 70 6.85 8.66 -4.53
C ARG A 70 8.25 8.05 -4.75
N SER A 71 8.46 7.50 -5.94
CA SER A 71 9.79 7.07 -6.37
C SER A 71 10.78 8.24 -6.30
N GLN A 72 12.04 7.94 -6.00
CA GLN A 72 13.18 8.84 -5.81
C GLN A 72 13.08 9.81 -4.62
N GLU A 73 12.07 9.69 -3.77
CA GLU A 73 12.02 10.44 -2.52
C GLU A 73 12.75 9.70 -1.39
N THR A 74 13.34 10.45 -0.46
CA THR A 74 13.97 9.90 0.73
C THR A 74 12.96 9.80 1.88
N ILE A 75 12.96 8.66 2.57
CA ILE A 75 12.26 8.48 3.83
C ILE A 75 13.26 8.11 4.93
N THR A 76 12.97 8.54 6.15
CA THR A 76 13.76 8.22 7.34
C THR A 76 12.94 7.34 8.27
N LEU A 77 13.44 6.14 8.59
CA LEU A 77 12.92 5.35 9.70
C LEU A 77 13.58 5.83 10.99
N CYS A 78 12.77 6.21 11.98
CA CYS A 78 13.20 6.53 13.34
C CYS A 78 12.74 5.42 14.29
N ALA A 79 13.65 4.89 15.10
CA ALA A 79 13.39 3.83 16.07
C ALA A 79 13.91 4.24 17.46
N LEU A 80 13.07 4.13 18.48
CA LEU A 80 13.40 4.47 19.87
C LEU A 80 12.99 3.31 20.80
N GLY A 81 13.93 2.86 21.62
CA GLY A 81 13.71 1.80 22.61
C GLY A 81 14.76 0.68 22.52
N SER A 82 14.55 -0.37 23.31
CA SER A 82 15.48 -1.49 23.48
C SER A 82 15.74 -2.28 22.20
N GLN A 83 14.73 -2.44 21.35
CA GLN A 83 14.83 -3.17 20.07
C GLN A 83 15.02 -2.27 18.84
N SER A 84 15.43 -1.01 19.06
CA SER A 84 15.64 -0.05 17.97
C SER A 84 16.69 -0.50 16.94
N SER A 85 17.72 -1.21 17.41
CA SER A 85 18.79 -1.77 16.58
C SER A 85 18.29 -2.83 15.61
N GLU A 86 17.50 -3.77 16.14
CA GLU A 86 16.95 -4.91 15.41
C GLU A 86 15.90 -4.45 14.40
N ALA A 87 15.05 -3.48 14.79
CA ALA A 87 14.06 -2.91 13.91
C ALA A 87 14.68 -2.19 12.69
N ILE A 88 15.74 -1.41 12.90
CA ILE A 88 16.47 -0.75 11.81
C ILE A 88 17.08 -1.79 10.86
N LYS A 89 17.70 -2.85 11.40
CA LYS A 89 18.28 -3.94 10.57
C LYS A 89 17.23 -4.67 9.75
N ALA A 90 16.06 -4.96 10.33
CA ALA A 90 14.96 -5.60 9.61
C ALA A 90 14.45 -4.71 8.46
N PHE A 91 14.37 -3.40 8.69
CA PHE A 91 14.01 -2.44 7.65
C PHE A 91 15.07 -2.34 6.56
N GLU A 92 16.36 -2.30 6.92
CA GLU A 92 17.47 -2.27 5.97
C GLU A 92 17.47 -3.51 5.06
N ALA A 93 17.21 -4.70 5.63
CA ALA A 93 17.07 -5.93 4.86
C ALA A 93 15.92 -5.84 3.84
N LEU A 94 14.74 -5.36 4.25
CA LEU A 94 13.64 -5.14 3.33
C LEU A 94 13.96 -4.09 2.25
N ALA A 95 14.63 -3.00 2.63
CA ALA A 95 15.02 -1.93 1.72
C ALA A 95 15.97 -2.43 0.62
N SER A 96 16.86 -3.38 0.96
CA SER A 96 17.77 -4.04 0.01
C SER A 96 17.05 -4.94 -1.00
N GLU A 97 15.87 -5.44 -0.64
CA GLU A 97 15.00 -6.23 -1.50
C GLU A 97 13.89 -5.39 -2.15
N HIS A 98 13.98 -4.06 -2.07
CA HIS A 98 12.95 -3.12 -2.54
C HIS A 98 11.55 -3.47 -2.02
N PHE A 99 11.46 -3.93 -0.77
CA PHE A 99 10.20 -4.29 -0.11
C PHE A 99 9.37 -5.33 -0.87
N GLY A 100 10.03 -6.28 -1.56
CA GLY A 100 9.40 -7.37 -2.30
C GLY A 100 9.06 -7.04 -3.76
N GLU A 101 9.58 -5.93 -4.30
CA GLU A 101 9.34 -5.49 -5.67
C GLU A 101 10.60 -5.48 -6.55
N LYS A 102 11.61 -6.28 -6.20
CA LYS A 102 12.87 -6.37 -6.93
C LYS A 102 12.69 -6.56 -8.45
N GLU A 103 11.76 -7.41 -8.87
CA GLU A 103 11.44 -7.64 -10.29
C GLU A 103 10.94 -6.38 -11.00
N ALA A 104 10.15 -5.55 -10.32
CA ALA A 104 9.60 -4.31 -10.88
C ALA A 104 10.66 -3.18 -10.93
N VAL A 105 11.66 -3.23 -10.04
CA VAL A 105 12.80 -2.29 -10.04
C VAL A 105 13.82 -2.66 -11.12
N GLU A 106 14.14 -3.96 -11.27
CA GLU A 106 15.10 -4.46 -12.28
C GLU A 106 14.60 -4.28 -13.72
N GLN A 107 13.29 -4.37 -13.96
CA GLN A 107 12.69 -4.13 -15.27
C GLN A 107 12.64 -2.63 -15.63
N GLY A 108 12.96 -1.74 -14.67
CA GLY A 108 12.82 -0.30 -14.81
C GLY A 108 11.35 0.11 -14.91
N ILE A 109 11.06 1.35 -14.51
CA ILE A 109 9.88 2.02 -15.06
C ILE A 109 10.27 2.25 -16.52
N VAL A 110 9.74 1.44 -17.45
CA VAL A 110 9.37 2.06 -18.72
C VAL A 110 8.37 3.10 -18.26
N GLU A 111 8.80 4.36 -18.13
CA GLU A 111 7.85 5.47 -18.06
C GLU A 111 6.77 5.10 -19.05
N PRO A 112 5.47 5.07 -18.69
CA PRO A 112 4.47 4.96 -19.72
C PRO A 112 4.83 6.13 -20.61
N GLU A 113 5.42 5.83 -21.78
CA GLU A 113 5.78 6.86 -22.74
C GLU A 113 4.51 7.66 -22.79
N GLU A 114 4.60 8.97 -22.49
CA GLU A 114 3.49 9.84 -22.76
C GLU A 114 3.13 9.49 -24.18
N SER A 115 2.02 8.77 -24.31
CA SER A 115 1.52 8.33 -25.59
C SER A 115 1.02 9.66 -26.11
N SER A 116 1.95 10.40 -26.71
CA SER A 116 1.62 11.29 -27.79
C SER A 116 0.84 10.37 -28.69
N ASP A 117 -0.48 10.55 -28.62
CA ASP A 117 -1.49 9.72 -29.24
C ASP A 117 -1.41 9.97 -30.75
N THR A 118 -0.26 9.63 -31.32
CA THR A 118 0.12 9.82 -32.71
C THR A 118 -0.61 8.82 -33.61
N LEU A 119 -1.33 7.87 -33.00
CA LEU A 119 -2.16 6.90 -33.69
C LEU A 119 -3.63 7.34 -33.81
N LEU A 120 -4.11 8.33 -33.04
CA LEU A 120 -5.39 8.97 -33.35
C LEU A 120 -5.36 9.68 -34.71
N ASP A 121 -4.22 10.29 -35.09
CA ASP A 121 -4.07 10.95 -36.39
C ASP A 121 -3.94 9.95 -37.56
N GLY A 122 -3.60 8.68 -37.28
CA GLY A 122 -3.36 7.65 -38.30
C GLY A 122 -4.53 6.69 -38.58
N MET A 123 -5.48 6.54 -37.64
CA MET A 123 -6.61 5.60 -37.78
C MET A 123 -7.91 6.26 -38.28
N ALA A 124 -7.81 7.45 -38.89
CA ALA A 124 -8.93 8.10 -39.56
C ALA A 124 -9.34 7.43 -40.91
N SER A 125 -8.79 6.28 -41.30
CA SER A 125 -9.04 5.74 -42.64
C SER A 125 -9.15 4.21 -42.71
N SER A 126 -10.19 3.67 -42.09
CA SER A 126 -11.02 2.56 -42.63
C SER A 126 -11.89 2.01 -41.52
N GLN A 127 -13.05 2.66 -41.29
CA GLN A 127 -14.12 2.02 -40.52
C GLN A 127 -14.55 0.76 -41.27
N ILE A 128 -14.26 -0.40 -40.69
CA ILE A 128 -14.82 -1.67 -41.15
C ILE A 128 -16.28 -1.68 -40.71
N GLU A 129 -17.19 -1.86 -41.67
CA GLU A 129 -18.62 -1.90 -41.41
C GLU A 129 -18.94 -3.02 -40.39
N GLY A 130 -19.53 -2.65 -39.25
CA GLY A 130 -19.84 -3.56 -38.14
C GLY A 130 -18.76 -3.71 -37.06
N ALA A 131 -17.62 -3.02 -37.15
CA ALA A 131 -16.59 -3.05 -36.11
C ALA A 131 -16.98 -2.23 -34.87
N VAL A 132 -16.77 -2.80 -33.68
CA VAL A 132 -16.87 -2.08 -32.40
C VAL A 132 -15.57 -1.32 -32.16
N VAL A 133 -15.66 -0.01 -31.93
CA VAL A 133 -14.51 0.82 -31.58
C VAL A 133 -14.40 0.90 -30.05
N GLY A 134 -13.29 0.44 -29.50
CA GLY A 134 -12.97 0.54 -28.08
C GLY A 134 -12.11 1.76 -27.75
N ILE A 135 -12.01 2.09 -26.46
CA ILE A 135 -11.02 3.05 -25.95
C ILE A 135 -9.70 2.30 -25.77
N ARG A 136 -8.63 2.78 -26.41
CA ARG A 136 -7.28 2.22 -26.22
C ARG A 136 -6.77 2.60 -24.83
N VAL A 137 -6.28 1.62 -24.08
CA VAL A 137 -5.72 1.82 -22.71
C VAL A 137 -4.22 1.49 -22.65
N ASN A 138 -3.71 0.68 -23.60
CA ASN A 138 -2.30 0.31 -23.74
C ASN A 138 -2.00 0.01 -25.22
N ASP A 139 -0.72 0.06 -25.58
CA ASP A 139 -0.18 -0.39 -26.85
C ASP A 139 -0.06 -1.91 -26.92
N GLY A 140 -0.29 -2.46 -28.11
CA GLY A 140 -0.21 -3.90 -28.37
C GLY A 140 -1.32 -4.40 -29.29
N ILE A 141 -1.20 -5.64 -29.73
CA ILE A 141 -2.21 -6.33 -30.55
C ILE A 141 -2.70 -7.54 -29.76
N ALA A 142 -4.00 -7.57 -29.46
CA ALA A 142 -4.66 -8.71 -28.86
C ALA A 142 -5.66 -9.30 -29.84
N THR A 143 -5.58 -10.61 -30.07
CA THR A 143 -6.55 -11.35 -30.89
C THR A 143 -7.33 -12.30 -29.99
N ALA A 144 -8.60 -12.01 -29.75
CA ALA A 144 -9.48 -12.82 -28.92
C ALA A 144 -10.94 -12.71 -29.38
N PRO A 145 -11.80 -13.70 -29.07
CA PRO A 145 -13.24 -13.56 -29.28
C PRO A 145 -13.79 -12.35 -28.52
N VAL A 146 -14.62 -11.54 -29.18
CA VAL A 146 -15.35 -10.46 -28.52
C VAL A 146 -16.55 -11.06 -27.81
N VAL A 147 -16.65 -10.84 -26.50
CA VAL A 147 -17.79 -11.26 -25.69
C VAL A 147 -18.48 -10.02 -25.13
N PHE A 148 -19.77 -9.88 -25.41
CA PHE A 148 -20.59 -8.86 -24.76
C PHE A 148 -20.84 -9.28 -23.31
N PHE A 149 -20.13 -8.64 -22.38
CA PHE A 149 -20.35 -8.83 -20.95
C PHE A 149 -21.35 -7.79 -20.44
N THR A 150 -22.58 -8.22 -20.18
CA THR A 150 -23.58 -7.42 -19.47
C THR A 150 -23.65 -7.90 -18.03
N HIS A 151 -23.21 -7.07 -17.09
CA HIS A 151 -23.45 -7.29 -15.67
C HIS A 151 -24.59 -6.38 -15.23
N GLU A 152 -25.63 -6.95 -14.64
CA GLU A 152 -26.62 -6.15 -13.93
C GLU A 152 -26.00 -5.75 -12.59
N ILE A 153 -26.01 -4.44 -12.30
CA ILE A 153 -25.66 -3.97 -10.96
C ILE A 153 -26.66 -4.61 -10.01
N PRO A 154 -26.22 -5.34 -8.97
CA PRO A 154 -27.15 -5.95 -8.03
C PRO A 154 -28.02 -4.87 -7.41
N ALA A 155 -29.31 -5.14 -7.26
CA ALA A 155 -30.23 -4.22 -6.62
C ALA A 155 -29.71 -3.87 -5.23
N VAL A 156 -29.48 -2.57 -4.97
CA VAL A 156 -29.14 -2.08 -3.64
C VAL A 156 -30.43 -2.05 -2.84
N PRO A 157 -30.61 -2.91 -1.81
CA PRO A 157 -31.85 -2.95 -1.06
C PRO A 157 -32.03 -1.63 -0.30
N GLU A 158 -33.10 -0.91 -0.59
CA GLU A 158 -33.55 0.20 0.24
C GLU A 158 -34.05 -0.35 1.58
N ARG A 159 -33.66 0.32 2.67
CA ARG A 159 -34.02 -0.10 4.02
C ARG A 159 -34.17 1.10 4.93
N ASP A 160 -35.09 0.98 5.86
CA ASP A 160 -35.30 2.00 6.88
C ASP A 160 -34.20 1.95 7.95
N PHE A 161 -33.82 3.14 8.42
CA PHE A 161 -32.98 3.29 9.60
C PHE A 161 -33.73 2.79 10.84
N GLN A 162 -33.14 1.86 11.59
CA GLN A 162 -33.72 1.32 12.82
C GLN A 162 -33.16 2.02 14.06
N SER A 163 -31.85 1.89 14.29
CA SER A 163 -31.14 2.51 15.40
C SER A 163 -29.65 2.67 15.07
N GLU A 164 -28.96 3.51 15.84
CA GLU A 164 -27.51 3.68 15.74
C GLU A 164 -26.78 2.37 16.08
N GLN A 165 -27.18 1.66 17.14
CA GLN A 165 -26.55 0.39 17.51
C GLN A 165 -26.71 -0.66 16.42
N ASP A 166 -27.90 -0.79 15.82
CA ASP A 166 -28.13 -1.78 14.77
C ASP A 166 -27.31 -1.47 13.52
N GLU A 167 -27.07 -0.18 13.21
CA GLU A 167 -26.21 0.19 12.08
C GLU A 167 -24.73 -0.03 12.34
N ILE A 168 -24.26 0.27 13.55
CA ILE A 168 -22.89 -0.07 13.95
C ILE A 168 -22.68 -1.59 13.84
N GLU A 169 -23.60 -2.40 14.35
CA GLU A 169 -23.48 -3.86 14.29
C GLU A 169 -23.58 -4.41 12.85
N ARG A 170 -24.38 -3.78 11.99
CA ARG A 170 -24.43 -4.15 10.56
C ARG A 170 -23.14 -3.81 9.83
N VAL A 171 -22.58 -2.63 10.06
CA VAL A 171 -21.28 -2.24 9.47
C VAL A 171 -20.18 -3.19 9.96
N LYS A 172 -20.11 -3.49 11.26
CA LYS A 172 -19.16 -4.47 11.80
C LYS A 172 -19.30 -5.85 11.15
N ARG A 173 -20.53 -6.33 10.98
CA ARG A 173 -20.80 -7.61 10.29
C ARG A 173 -20.33 -7.58 8.83
N ALA A 174 -20.62 -6.50 8.11
CA ALA A 174 -20.19 -6.35 6.72
C ALA A 174 -18.67 -6.31 6.60
N ILE A 175 -17.97 -5.58 7.48
CA ILE A 175 -16.51 -5.59 7.58
C ILE A 175 -16.01 -7.01 7.82
N GLY A 176 -16.61 -7.75 8.76
CA GLY A 176 -16.24 -9.14 9.04
C GLY A 176 -16.34 -10.06 7.81
N VAL A 177 -17.41 -9.94 7.01
CA VAL A 177 -17.58 -10.69 5.76
C VAL A 177 -16.48 -10.34 4.75
N VAL A 178 -16.17 -9.05 4.59
CA VAL A 178 -15.11 -8.59 3.67
C VAL A 178 -13.73 -9.10 4.12
N VAL A 179 -13.42 -9.00 5.41
CA VAL A 179 -12.16 -9.49 5.99
C VAL A 179 -12.01 -11.00 5.74
N GLN A 180 -13.05 -11.79 5.98
CA GLN A 180 -13.02 -13.23 5.72
C GLN A 180 -12.76 -13.52 4.23
N HIS A 181 -13.45 -12.81 3.34
CA HIS A 181 -13.26 -12.99 1.90
C HIS A 181 -11.83 -12.63 1.46
N LEU A 182 -11.27 -11.52 1.96
CA LEU A 182 -9.89 -11.12 1.67
C LEU A 182 -8.89 -12.15 2.18
N GLN A 183 -9.11 -12.72 3.37
CA GLN A 183 -8.26 -13.79 3.91
C GLN A 183 -8.31 -15.07 3.07
N GLU A 184 -9.46 -15.40 2.48
CA GLU A 184 -9.59 -16.53 1.56
C GLU A 184 -8.84 -16.28 0.24
N GLN A 185 -8.98 -15.09 -0.33
CA GLN A 185 -8.24 -14.68 -1.54
C GLN A 185 -6.72 -14.62 -1.29
N ALA A 186 -6.29 -14.22 -0.10
CA ALA A 186 -4.88 -14.16 0.27
C ALA A 186 -4.18 -15.53 0.27
N LYS A 187 -4.92 -16.65 0.34
CA LYS A 187 -4.37 -18.02 0.24
C LYS A 187 -4.02 -18.44 -1.19
N GLN A 188 -4.47 -17.70 -2.20
CA GLN A 188 -4.24 -18.01 -3.61
C GLN A 188 -2.85 -17.53 -4.08
N PRO A 189 -2.34 -18.03 -5.23
CA PRO A 189 -1.13 -17.50 -5.84
C PRO A 189 -1.26 -15.99 -6.10
N LYS A 190 -0.22 -15.22 -5.79
CA LYS A 190 -0.24 -13.72 -5.79
C LYS A 190 -1.23 -13.10 -4.78
N GLY A 191 -1.61 -13.84 -3.74
CA GLY A 191 -2.51 -13.39 -2.67
C GLY A 191 -1.97 -12.25 -1.78
N GLU A 192 -0.71 -11.86 -1.95
CA GLU A 192 -0.06 -10.78 -1.20
C GLU A 192 -0.82 -9.45 -1.28
N ILE A 193 -1.45 -9.16 -2.43
CA ILE A 193 -2.27 -7.96 -2.60
C ILE A 193 -3.45 -7.99 -1.61
N PHE A 194 -4.16 -9.10 -1.51
CA PHE A 194 -5.31 -9.22 -0.61
C PHE A 194 -4.90 -9.23 0.86
N SER A 195 -3.74 -9.80 1.19
CA SER A 195 -3.16 -9.72 2.53
C SER A 195 -2.91 -8.28 2.96
N ALA A 196 -2.33 -7.46 2.07
CA ALA A 196 -2.11 -6.04 2.33
C ALA A 196 -3.43 -5.28 2.56
N HIS A 197 -4.45 -5.53 1.74
CA HIS A 197 -5.75 -4.86 1.89
C HIS A 197 -6.47 -5.26 3.20
N SER A 198 -6.32 -6.51 3.65
CA SER A 198 -6.90 -6.94 4.93
C SER A 198 -6.31 -6.21 6.14
N MET A 199 -5.08 -5.67 6.05
CA MET A 199 -4.46 -4.90 7.14
C MET A 199 -4.96 -3.45 7.24
N MET A 200 -5.80 -3.00 6.30
CA MET A 200 -6.36 -1.64 6.29
C MET A 200 -7.76 -1.53 6.93
N LEU A 201 -8.45 -2.65 7.08
CA LEU A 201 -9.81 -2.76 7.62
C LEU A 201 -9.78 -3.00 9.13
#